data_AF-A0A5K0VGB4-F1
#
_entry.id   AF-A0A5K0VGB4-F1
#
_cell.length_a   1.000
_cell.length_b   1.000
_cell.length_c   1.000
_cell.angle_alpha   90.00
_cell.angle_beta   90.00
_cell.angle_gamma   90.00
#
_symmetry.space_group_name_H-M   'P 1'
#
loop_
_entity.id
_entity.type
_entity.pdbx_description
1 polymer ?
#
loop_
_entity_poly.entity_id
_entity_poly.type
_entity_poly.pdbx_seq_one_letter_code
_entity_poly.pdbx_strand_id
1 'polypeptide(L)' 'QVQNFGEPFFLIIHEGETLAEVKLRIQKKLQVPEEEFAK' A
#
# COMPACT_ATOMS: atom_id res chain seq x y z
N GLN A 1 -18.30 13.94 6.96
CA GLN A 1 -17.66 14.23 5.66
C GLN A 1 -16.31 13.55 5.66
N VAL A 2 -15.94 12.79 4.63
CA VAL A 2 -14.62 12.13 4.56
C VAL A 2 -13.61 13.12 3.98
N GLN A 3 -12.42 13.22 4.58
CA GLN A 3 -11.32 14.02 4.07
C GLN A 3 -10.13 13.10 3.79
N ASN A 4 -9.83 12.93 2.50
CA ASN A 4 -8.65 12.19 2.05
C ASN A 4 -7.42 13.10 2.14
N PHE A 5 -6.27 12.51 2.46
CA PHE A 5 -4.99 13.22 2.59
C PHE A 5 -3.86 12.40 1.95
N GLY A 6 -2.72 13.05 1.72
CA GLY A 6 -1.57 12.45 1.05
C GLY A 6 -1.72 12.42 -0.47
N GLU A 7 -0.77 11.76 -1.12
CA GLU A 7 -0.71 11.67 -2.58
C GLU A 7 -1.36 10.36 -3.06
N PRO A 8 -2.42 10.41 -3.89
CA PRO A 8 -3.04 9.22 -4.42
C PRO A 8 -2.12 8.54 -5.44
N PHE A 9 -2.25 7.23 -5.58
CA PHE A 9 -1.49 6.46 -6.55
C PHE A 9 -2.31 5.32 -7.15
N PHE A 10 -1.98 4.98 -8.39
CA PHE A 10 -2.44 3.73 -9.00
C PHE A 10 -1.55 2.56 -8.58
N LEU A 11 -2.18 1.41 -8.37
CA LEU A 11 -1.52 0.14 -8.07
C LEU A 11 -2.14 -0.94 -8.98
N ILE A 12 -1.30 -1.65 -9.72
CA ILE A 12 -1.73 -2.78 -10.54
C ILE A 12 -1.84 -4.01 -9.64
N ILE A 13 -2.97 -4.70 -9.65
CA ILE A 13 -3.16 -6.00 -8.98
C ILE A 13 -3.13 -7.09 -10.05
N HIS A 14 -2.36 -8.15 -9.79
CA HIS A 14 -2.27 -9.28 -10.69
C HIS A 14 -3.19 -10.42 -10.25
N GLU A 15 -3.75 -11.16 -11.21
CA GLU A 15 -4.51 -12.37 -10.90
C GLU A 15 -3.61 -13.39 -10.19
N GLY A 16 -4.13 -14.01 -9.12
CA GLY A 16 -3.37 -14.94 -8.28
C GLY A 16 -2.44 -14.28 -7.26
N GLU A 17 -2.30 -12.96 -7.26
CA GLU A 17 -1.49 -12.24 -6.27
C GLU A 17 -2.14 -12.31 -4.88
N THR A 18 -1.36 -12.68 -3.87
CA THR A 18 -1.81 -12.74 -2.49
C THR A 18 -1.84 -11.34 -1.87
N LEU A 19 -2.69 -11.16 -0.86
CA LEU A 19 -2.75 -9.89 -0.11
C LEU A 19 -1.40 -9.52 0.53
N ALA A 20 -0.60 -10.51 0.95
CA ALA A 20 0.72 -10.27 1.52
C ALA A 20 1.68 -9.65 0.48
N GLU A 21 1.65 -10.13 -0.76
CA GLU A 21 2.46 -9.58 -1.86
C GLU A 21 2.01 -8.17 -2.24
N VAL A 22 0.69 -7.92 -2.27
CA VAL A 22 0.13 -6.58 -2.48
C VAL A 22 0.62 -5.62 -1.39
N LYS A 23 0.56 -6.03 -0.12
CA LYS A 23 1.02 -5.22 1.03
C LYS A 23 2.50 -4.86 0.92
N LEU A 24 3.36 -5.81 0.54
CA LEU A 24 4.79 -5.55 0.35
C LEU A 24 5.06 -4.50 -0.74
N ARG A 25 4.30 -4.55 -1.85
CA ARG A 25 4.42 -3.57 -2.94
C ARG A 25 3.95 -2.18 -2.52
N ILE A 26 2.87 -2.09 -1.74
CA ILE A 26 2.37 -0.82 -1.19
C ILE A 26 3.43 -0.22 -0.26
N GLN A 27 3.94 -1.00 0.69
CA GLN A 27 4.98 -0.55 1.62
C GLN A 27 6.21 -0.02 0.89
N LYS A 28 6.68 -0.76 -0.12
CA LYS A 28 7.81 -0.34 -0.95
C LYS A 28 7.54 0.97 -1.68
N LYS A 29 6.29 1.20 -2.14
CA LYS A 29 5.89 2.43 -2.83
C LYS A 29 5.80 3.63 -1.89
N LEU A 30 5.32 3.42 -0.67
CA LEU A 30 5.24 4.45 0.37
C LEU A 30 6.59 4.76 1.03
N GLN A 31 7.55 3.83 0.94
CA GLN A 31 8.91 3.96 1.51
C GLN A 31 8.89 4.22 3.03
N VAL A 32 7.94 3.60 3.73
CA VAL A 32 7.80 3.69 5.18
C VAL A 32 8.37 2.44 5.88
N PRO A 33 8.88 2.57 7.12
CA PRO A 33 9.29 1.44 7.94
C PRO A 33 8.15 0.43 8.18
N GLU A 34 8.49 -0.84 8.41
CA GLU A 34 7.52 -1.92 8.73
C GLU A 34 6.64 -1.56 9.93
N GLU A 35 7.23 -1.05 11.00
CA GLU A 35 6.49 -0.64 12.21
C GLU A 35 5.47 0.48 11.97
N GLU A 36 5.69 1.34 10.97
CA GLU A 36 4.73 2.36 10.56
C GLU A 36 3.66 1.78 9.64
N PHE A 37 4.03 0.84 8.78
CA PHE A 37 3.13 0.21 7.83
C PHE A 37 2.19 -0.84 8.45
N ALA A 38 2.62 -1.50 9.53
CA ALA A 38 1.89 -2.56 10.20
C ALA A 38 0.77 -2.08 11.15
N LYS A 39 0.59 -0.76 11.30
CA LYS A 39 -0.47 -0.15 12.13
C LYS A 39 -1.86 -0.35 11.52
#